data_AF-A0A8K1GE14-F1
#
_entry.id   AF-A0A8K1GE14-F1
#
_cell.length_a   1.000
_cell.length_b   1.000
_cell.length_c   1.000
_cell.angle_alpha   90.00
_cell.angle_beta   90.00
_cell.angle_gamma   90.00
#
_symmetry.space_group_name_H-M   'P 1'
#
loop_
_entity.id
_entity.type
_entity.pdbx_description
1 polymer ?
#
loop_
_entity_poly.entity_id
_entity_poly.type
_entity_poly.pdbx_seq_one_letter_code
_entity_poly.pdbx_strand_id
1 'polypeptide(L)'
;MFSPSQEELCALNKEPVKYGELVVLGYNGSLPNGDRGRRKSRFALYKRSKASGVKPSTVHVISTPQASKAISSKGHHSISYTLSRSQTVIVEYIHDKDTDMFQVGRSTESPIDFVVTDTISGNQNNDEAQITQSTISRFACRIVCDRNPPYTARIFAAGFDSSKNIFLGEKAAKWKNPDGHMDGLTTNGVLVMHPKGGFTEESKPGVWREISVCGDVYTLRETRSAQQRGKLVENETNILQDGSLIDLCGATLLWRTADGLLHTPTQKHIEALRQEINAARPQCPVGLNTLAFPSINRKDVVEEKQPWAYLSCGHVHGYHNWGHRSDTEANERECPMCRTVGPYVPLWLGCEAGFYVDAGPPTHAFSPCGHVCSEKSAKYWSQIPLPHGTHAFHPACPFCATQLSGEHNCVKLIFQGPID
;
A
#
# COMPACT_ATOMS: atom_id res chain seq x y z
N MET A 1 5.28 -44.87 32.28
CA MET A 1 5.64 -43.53 31.78
C MET A 1 5.86 -43.67 30.28
N PHE A 2 4.91 -43.22 29.47
CA PHE A 2 5.10 -43.18 28.01
C PHE A 2 5.89 -41.93 27.67
N SER A 3 7.08 -42.08 27.09
CA SER A 3 7.78 -40.95 26.48
C SER A 3 6.99 -40.53 25.24
N PRO A 4 6.77 -39.23 25.00
CA PRO A 4 6.22 -38.78 23.74
C PRO A 4 7.15 -39.19 22.60
N SER A 5 6.56 -39.51 21.46
CA SER A 5 7.30 -39.89 20.26
C SER A 5 8.19 -38.73 19.79
N GLN A 6 9.34 -39.03 19.18
CA GLN A 6 10.29 -38.04 18.66
C GLN A 6 9.66 -37.11 17.59
N GLU A 7 8.53 -37.52 17.01
CA GLU A 7 7.71 -36.71 16.09
C GLU A 7 6.89 -35.62 16.81
N GLU A 8 6.41 -35.87 18.03
CA GLU A 8 5.66 -34.87 18.82
C GLU A 8 6.56 -33.75 19.35
N LEU A 9 7.85 -34.04 19.60
CA LEU A 9 8.84 -33.03 20.00
C LEU A 9 9.28 -32.12 18.84
N CYS A 10 9.18 -32.57 17.57
CA CYS A 10 9.51 -31.75 16.40
C CYS A 10 8.41 -30.76 16.00
N ALA A 11 7.19 -30.92 16.52
CA ALA A 11 6.07 -30.02 16.22
C ALA A 11 6.11 -28.71 17.05
N LEU A 12 6.92 -28.64 18.10
CA LEU A 12 6.91 -27.51 19.05
C LEU A 12 7.78 -26.29 18.65
N ASN A 13 8.58 -26.36 17.58
CA ASN A 13 9.58 -25.33 17.24
C ASN A 13 9.55 -24.81 15.79
N LYS A 14 8.47 -25.03 15.03
CA LYS A 14 8.36 -24.43 13.69
C LYS A 14 7.73 -23.05 13.79
N GLU A 15 8.49 -22.01 13.48
CA GLU A 15 7.95 -20.67 13.28
C GLU A 15 6.73 -20.72 12.33
N PRO A 16 5.67 -19.96 12.62
CA PRO A 16 4.49 -19.96 11.76
C PRO A 16 4.87 -19.49 10.35
N VAL A 17 4.50 -20.27 9.33
CA VAL A 17 4.80 -19.96 7.93
C VAL A 17 4.18 -18.61 7.57
N LYS A 18 5.04 -17.63 7.22
CA LYS A 18 4.62 -16.31 6.73
C LYS A 18 4.46 -16.37 5.21
N TYR A 19 3.29 -15.99 4.71
CA TYR A 19 3.05 -15.84 3.28
C TYR A 19 3.65 -14.54 2.74
N GLY A 20 3.52 -13.46 3.52
CA GLY A 20 4.00 -12.13 3.15
C GLY A 20 3.38 -11.07 4.05
N GLU A 21 3.41 -9.82 3.58
CA GLU A 21 2.94 -8.67 4.33
C GLU A 21 2.34 -7.59 3.42
N LEU A 22 1.22 -7.02 3.86
CA LEU A 22 0.63 -5.81 3.29
C LEU A 22 1.08 -4.60 4.10
N VAL A 23 1.53 -3.55 3.41
CA VAL A 23 1.97 -2.29 4.02
C VAL A 23 1.18 -1.13 3.41
N VAL A 24 0.59 -0.27 4.24
CA VAL A 24 -0.18 0.90 3.79
C VAL A 24 0.79 2.03 3.44
N LEU A 25 0.69 2.56 2.21
CA LEU A 25 1.45 3.74 1.82
C LEU A 25 0.92 4.99 2.54
N GLY A 26 1.82 5.94 2.78
CA GLY A 26 1.48 7.28 3.24
C GLY A 26 1.51 7.51 4.75
N TYR A 27 1.95 6.54 5.55
CA TYR A 27 1.98 6.64 7.00
C TYR A 27 3.34 6.38 7.66
N ASN A 28 4.40 6.22 6.86
CA ASN A 28 5.77 6.03 7.33
C ASN A 28 5.89 5.00 8.49
N GLY A 29 5.21 3.86 8.34
CA GLY A 29 5.25 2.74 9.28
C GLY A 29 4.38 2.87 10.54
N SER A 30 3.52 3.90 10.66
CA SER A 30 2.50 3.94 11.71
C SER A 30 1.34 4.87 11.38
N LEU A 31 0.11 4.42 11.63
CA LEU A 31 -1.07 5.28 11.42
C LEU A 31 -1.07 6.50 12.37
N PRO A 32 -1.72 7.62 12.02
CA PRO A 32 -1.73 8.84 12.85
C PRO A 32 -2.26 8.62 14.28
N ASN A 33 -3.25 7.74 14.45
CA ASN A 33 -3.82 7.39 15.75
C ASN A 33 -3.19 6.14 16.40
N GLY A 34 -2.05 5.71 15.86
CA GLY A 34 -1.37 4.47 16.18
C GLY A 34 -2.07 3.23 15.61
N ASP A 35 -1.33 2.13 15.59
CA ASP A 35 -1.82 0.82 15.17
C ASP A 35 -2.64 0.18 16.30
N ARG A 36 -3.91 -0.15 16.04
CA ARG A 36 -4.83 -0.72 17.04
C ARG A 36 -5.66 -1.86 16.46
N GLY A 37 -5.62 -3.03 17.11
CA GLY A 37 -6.44 -4.18 16.72
C GLY A 37 -6.16 -4.61 15.28
N ARG A 38 -7.16 -4.56 14.39
CA ARG A 38 -7.02 -4.87 12.95
C ARG A 38 -6.71 -3.65 12.08
N ARG A 39 -6.73 -2.44 12.65
CA ARG A 39 -6.39 -1.19 11.97
C ARG A 39 -4.91 -0.90 12.22
N LYS A 40 -4.07 -1.21 11.26
CA LYS A 40 -2.62 -1.09 11.37
C LYS A 40 -2.03 -0.52 10.08
N SER A 41 -0.81 -0.01 10.15
CA SER A 41 -0.02 0.37 8.97
C SER A 41 0.53 -0.85 8.22
N ARG A 42 0.63 -2.01 8.91
CA ARG A 42 1.20 -3.26 8.39
C ARG A 42 0.36 -4.46 8.81
N PHE A 43 0.23 -5.44 7.92
CA PHE A 43 -0.51 -6.67 8.17
C PHE A 43 0.23 -7.88 7.59
N ALA A 44 0.80 -8.70 8.47
CA ALA A 44 1.48 -9.93 8.12
C ALA A 44 0.48 -11.09 7.95
N LEU A 45 0.56 -11.78 6.83
CA LEU A 45 -0.28 -12.93 6.52
C LEU A 45 0.49 -14.21 6.87
N TYR A 46 -0.04 -14.98 7.81
CA TYR A 46 0.53 -16.27 8.23
C TYR A 46 -0.41 -17.41 7.88
N LYS A 47 0.16 -18.58 7.61
CA LYS A 47 -0.60 -19.82 7.46
C LYS A 47 -1.48 -20.05 8.67
N ARG A 48 -2.79 -20.16 8.42
CA ARG A 48 -3.77 -20.38 9.49
C ARG A 48 -3.68 -21.81 10.00
N SER A 49 -4.05 -22.01 11.26
CA SER A 49 -4.13 -23.34 11.87
C SER A 49 -5.09 -24.27 11.11
N LYS A 50 -6.22 -23.73 10.64
CA LYS A 50 -7.17 -24.40 9.75
C LYS A 50 -7.31 -23.61 8.46
N ALA A 51 -7.43 -24.33 7.34
CA ALA A 51 -7.67 -23.72 6.03
C ALA A 51 -8.93 -22.84 6.09
N SER A 52 -8.85 -21.64 5.53
CA SER A 52 -9.99 -20.71 5.45
C SER A 52 -10.40 -20.39 4.01
N GLY A 53 -9.72 -20.96 3.03
CA GLY A 53 -9.99 -20.77 1.62
C GLY A 53 -11.35 -21.26 1.17
N VAL A 54 -11.79 -20.73 0.04
CA VAL A 54 -13.01 -21.14 -0.65
C VAL A 54 -12.80 -21.15 -2.17
N LYS A 55 -13.54 -22.01 -2.86
CA LYS A 55 -13.48 -22.14 -4.32
C LYS A 55 -14.88 -22.23 -4.95
N PRO A 56 -15.05 -21.79 -6.20
CA PRO A 56 -16.33 -21.88 -6.90
C PRO A 56 -16.86 -23.31 -6.95
N SER A 57 -18.18 -23.44 -6.90
CA SER A 57 -18.92 -24.71 -6.92
C SER A 57 -20.17 -24.56 -7.78
N THR A 58 -21.33 -25.00 -7.28
CA THR A 58 -22.62 -24.99 -7.97
C THR A 58 -23.05 -23.58 -8.39
N VAL A 59 -23.64 -23.47 -9.59
CA VAL A 59 -24.24 -22.24 -10.11
C VAL A 59 -25.76 -22.38 -10.11
N HIS A 60 -26.45 -21.39 -9.56
CA HIS A 60 -27.91 -21.31 -9.53
C HIS A 60 -28.38 -20.09 -10.31
N VAL A 61 -29.35 -20.29 -11.21
CA VAL A 61 -30.05 -19.19 -11.88
C VAL A 61 -31.41 -19.04 -11.23
N ILE A 62 -31.65 -17.88 -10.61
CA ILE A 62 -32.83 -17.65 -9.77
C ILE A 62 -33.64 -16.51 -10.35
N SER A 63 -34.96 -16.76 -10.48
CA SER A 63 -35.91 -15.77 -10.99
C SER A 63 -36.75 -15.09 -9.89
N THR A 64 -36.66 -15.56 -8.63
CA THR A 64 -37.48 -15.05 -7.52
C THR A 64 -36.65 -14.66 -6.28
N PRO A 65 -36.94 -13.52 -5.62
CA PRO A 65 -36.19 -13.08 -4.44
C PRO A 65 -36.23 -14.05 -3.25
N GLN A 66 -37.32 -14.82 -3.06
CA GLN A 66 -37.40 -15.78 -1.96
C GLN A 66 -36.39 -16.93 -2.09
N ALA A 67 -36.15 -17.41 -3.32
CA ALA A 67 -35.19 -18.49 -3.57
C ALA A 67 -33.73 -18.04 -3.35
N SER A 68 -33.42 -16.77 -3.60
CA SER A 68 -32.10 -16.18 -3.31
C SER A 68 -31.78 -16.20 -1.82
N LYS A 69 -32.74 -15.84 -0.95
CA LYS A 69 -32.56 -15.91 0.51
C LYS A 69 -32.38 -17.35 1.01
N ALA A 70 -33.04 -18.33 0.39
CA ALA A 70 -32.94 -19.74 0.78
C ALA A 70 -31.60 -20.38 0.44
N ILE A 71 -30.88 -19.88 -0.57
CA ILE A 71 -29.54 -20.37 -0.92
C ILE A 71 -28.49 -19.73 -0.02
N SER A 72 -28.61 -18.44 0.28
CA SER A 72 -27.71 -17.73 1.20
C SER A 72 -27.72 -18.28 2.64
N SER A 73 -28.78 -18.97 3.06
CA SER A 73 -28.92 -19.50 4.43
C SER A 73 -28.20 -20.83 4.68
N LYS A 74 -27.66 -21.49 3.65
CA LYS A 74 -26.95 -22.78 3.79
C LYS A 74 -25.57 -22.69 4.45
N GLY A 75 -25.14 -21.50 4.87
CA GLY A 75 -23.87 -21.29 5.59
C GLY A 75 -22.61 -21.36 4.73
N HIS A 76 -22.74 -21.60 3.42
CA HIS A 76 -21.67 -21.52 2.42
C HIS A 76 -21.40 -20.07 2.01
N HIS A 77 -20.23 -19.84 1.41
CA HIS A 77 -19.95 -18.55 0.78
C HIS A 77 -20.66 -18.49 -0.57
N SER A 78 -20.98 -17.29 -1.06
CA SER A 78 -21.60 -17.13 -2.38
C SER A 78 -21.28 -15.80 -3.05
N ILE A 79 -21.40 -15.76 -4.37
CA ILE A 79 -21.35 -14.53 -5.16
C ILE A 79 -22.66 -14.38 -5.92
N SER A 80 -23.34 -13.27 -5.70
CA SER A 80 -24.63 -12.95 -6.29
C SER A 80 -24.47 -11.92 -7.42
N TYR A 81 -24.69 -12.34 -8.65
CA TYR A 81 -24.68 -11.52 -9.86
C TYR A 81 -26.13 -11.16 -10.25
N THR A 82 -26.60 -9.99 -9.84
CA THR A 82 -27.97 -9.53 -10.15
C THR A 82 -28.01 -8.97 -11.57
N LEU A 83 -28.49 -9.76 -12.54
CA LEU A 83 -28.57 -9.38 -13.95
C LEU A 83 -29.71 -8.41 -14.22
N SER A 84 -30.85 -8.61 -13.56
CA SER A 84 -32.04 -7.76 -13.63
C SER A 84 -32.88 -7.91 -12.36
N ARG A 85 -33.96 -7.12 -12.23
CA ARG A 85 -34.94 -7.25 -11.14
C ARG A 85 -35.56 -8.64 -11.00
N SER A 86 -35.53 -9.45 -12.06
CA SER A 86 -36.14 -10.77 -12.12
C SER A 86 -35.13 -11.89 -12.35
N GLN A 87 -33.82 -11.62 -12.38
CA GLN A 87 -32.81 -12.65 -12.64
C GLN A 87 -31.51 -12.37 -11.87
N THR A 88 -31.14 -13.32 -11.01
CA THR A 88 -29.87 -13.33 -10.30
C THR A 88 -29.19 -14.68 -10.51
N VAL A 89 -27.91 -14.64 -10.86
CA VAL A 89 -27.06 -15.83 -10.86
C VAL A 89 -26.31 -15.87 -9.54
N ILE A 90 -26.44 -16.96 -8.79
CA ILE A 90 -25.69 -17.19 -7.55
C ILE A 90 -24.68 -18.30 -7.78
N VAL A 91 -23.42 -18.02 -7.52
CA VAL A 91 -22.35 -19.02 -7.53
C VAL A 91 -22.02 -19.37 -6.08
N GLU A 92 -22.25 -20.61 -5.68
CA GLU A 92 -21.85 -21.12 -4.36
C GLU A 92 -20.32 -21.32 -4.31
N TYR A 93 -19.75 -21.08 -3.13
CA TYR A 93 -18.33 -21.26 -2.84
C TYR A 93 -18.18 -22.21 -1.66
N ILE A 94 -17.51 -23.33 -1.91
CA ILE A 94 -17.26 -24.38 -0.91
C ILE A 94 -15.88 -24.23 -0.29
N HIS A 95 -15.68 -24.88 0.85
CA HIS A 95 -14.40 -24.88 1.52
C HIS A 95 -13.28 -25.43 0.63
N ASP A 96 -12.17 -24.71 0.60
CA ASP A 96 -10.93 -25.15 -0.03
C ASP A 96 -9.87 -25.43 1.03
N LYS A 97 -9.44 -26.70 1.11
CA LYS A 97 -8.49 -27.17 2.13
C LYS A 97 -7.05 -26.73 1.84
N ASP A 98 -6.79 -26.32 0.61
CA ASP A 98 -5.45 -26.07 0.09
C ASP A 98 -5.09 -24.57 0.11
N THR A 99 -6.01 -23.69 0.51
CA THR A 99 -5.79 -22.24 0.54
C THR A 99 -6.23 -21.59 1.86
N ASP A 100 -5.62 -20.44 2.18
CA ASP A 100 -6.10 -19.52 3.21
C ASP A 100 -6.57 -18.23 2.55
N MET A 101 -7.68 -17.68 3.03
CA MET A 101 -8.22 -16.39 2.59
C MET A 101 -8.06 -15.33 3.68
N PHE A 102 -7.69 -14.12 3.24
CA PHE A 102 -7.61 -12.91 4.05
C PHE A 102 -8.38 -11.79 3.36
N GLN A 103 -9.21 -11.04 4.09
CA GLN A 103 -10.00 -9.96 3.50
C GLN A 103 -9.56 -8.59 3.98
N VAL A 104 -9.52 -7.65 3.05
CA VAL A 104 -9.17 -6.25 3.29
C VAL A 104 -10.36 -5.37 2.96
N GLY A 105 -10.61 -4.34 3.79
CA GLY A 105 -11.66 -3.38 3.53
C GLY A 105 -11.80 -2.38 4.67
N ARG A 106 -12.70 -1.41 4.51
CA ARG A 106 -12.93 -0.39 5.56
C ARG A 106 -13.86 -0.84 6.67
N SER A 107 -14.60 -1.95 6.48
CA SER A 107 -15.52 -2.44 7.52
C SER A 107 -14.75 -2.96 8.72
N THR A 108 -15.26 -2.71 9.92
CA THR A 108 -14.77 -3.31 11.17
C THR A 108 -15.50 -4.61 11.51
N GLU A 109 -16.36 -5.12 10.62
CA GLU A 109 -17.02 -6.41 10.81
C GLU A 109 -16.02 -7.57 10.85
N SER A 110 -16.43 -8.69 11.44
CA SER A 110 -15.57 -9.86 11.66
C SER A 110 -14.96 -10.49 10.38
N PRO A 111 -15.57 -10.43 9.18
CA PRO A 111 -14.96 -11.01 7.98
C PRO A 111 -13.71 -10.27 7.48
N ILE A 112 -13.42 -9.06 7.97
CA ILE A 112 -12.25 -8.28 7.57
C ILE A 112 -11.06 -8.65 8.46
N ASP A 113 -9.96 -9.09 7.88
CA ASP A 113 -8.72 -9.34 8.61
C ASP A 113 -7.88 -8.07 8.77
N PHE A 114 -7.87 -7.23 7.72
CA PHE A 114 -7.11 -5.99 7.69
C PHE A 114 -8.00 -4.78 7.39
N VAL A 115 -8.16 -3.92 8.39
CA VAL A 115 -9.00 -2.73 8.28
C VAL A 115 -8.18 -1.56 7.74
N VAL A 116 -8.57 -1.06 6.57
CA VAL A 116 -7.91 0.07 5.88
C VAL A 116 -8.87 1.25 5.78
N THR A 117 -8.35 2.45 6.03
CA THR A 117 -9.08 3.72 5.87
C THR A 117 -8.41 4.56 4.78
N ASP A 118 -9.14 5.50 4.20
CA ASP A 118 -8.61 6.40 3.17
C ASP A 118 -7.34 7.10 3.68
N THR A 119 -6.33 7.15 2.81
CA THR A 119 -5.03 7.76 3.10
C THR A 119 -5.19 9.27 3.15
N ILE A 120 -4.77 9.88 4.26
CA ILE A 120 -4.72 11.33 4.41
C ILE A 120 -3.33 11.76 3.93
N SER A 121 -3.28 12.65 2.94
CA SER A 121 -2.00 13.18 2.42
C SER A 121 -1.32 14.05 3.48
N GLY A 122 0.01 13.94 3.61
CA GLY A 122 0.79 14.68 4.61
C GLY A 122 0.61 16.20 4.59
N ASN A 123 0.29 16.79 3.43
CA ASN A 123 0.01 18.23 3.31
C ASN A 123 -1.34 18.65 3.92
N GLN A 124 -2.23 17.70 4.22
CA GLN A 124 -3.56 17.95 4.79
C GLN A 124 -3.65 17.57 6.28
N ASN A 125 -2.53 17.33 6.96
CA ASN A 125 -2.50 16.91 8.37
C ASN A 125 -2.83 18.06 9.36
N ASN A 126 -3.59 19.07 8.95
CA ASN A 126 -4.25 19.99 9.87
C ASN A 126 -5.46 19.25 10.46
N ASP A 127 -5.69 19.37 11.77
CA ASP A 127 -6.70 18.65 12.57
C ASP A 127 -8.17 18.73 12.04
N GLU A 128 -8.42 19.49 10.97
CA GLU A 128 -9.73 19.70 10.33
C GLU A 128 -9.95 18.92 9.02
N ALA A 129 -8.94 18.23 8.45
CA ALA A 129 -9.12 17.44 7.23
C ALA A 129 -9.81 16.09 7.51
N GLN A 130 -11.05 16.14 7.97
CA GLN A 130 -11.87 14.97 8.21
C GLN A 130 -12.35 14.44 6.85
N ILE A 131 -11.90 13.25 6.44
CA ILE A 131 -12.45 12.57 5.26
C ILE A 131 -13.92 12.26 5.55
N THR A 132 -14.83 13.08 5.00
CA THR A 132 -16.27 12.99 5.25
C THR A 132 -16.92 11.82 4.51
N GLN A 133 -16.32 11.35 3.40
CA GLN A 133 -16.81 10.22 2.61
C GLN A 133 -15.65 9.34 2.16
N SER A 134 -15.67 8.09 2.63
CA SER A 134 -14.70 7.06 2.24
C SER A 134 -15.06 6.45 0.89
N THR A 135 -14.06 6.32 0.02
CA THR A 135 -14.21 5.69 -1.30
C THR A 135 -13.83 4.21 -1.31
N ILE A 136 -13.24 3.73 -0.22
CA ILE A 136 -12.84 2.34 -0.01
C ILE A 136 -14.10 1.48 0.22
N SER A 137 -14.15 0.33 -0.45
CA SER A 137 -15.23 -0.64 -0.24
C SER A 137 -15.18 -1.25 1.16
N ARG A 138 -16.36 -1.53 1.75
CA ARG A 138 -16.49 -2.21 3.06
C ARG A 138 -15.74 -3.53 3.10
N PHE A 139 -15.86 -4.30 2.03
CA PHE A 139 -15.16 -5.56 1.77
C PHE A 139 -14.50 -5.44 0.40
N ALA A 140 -13.26 -4.94 0.37
CA ALA A 140 -12.63 -4.41 -0.84
C ALA A 140 -11.98 -5.49 -1.69
N CYS A 141 -11.18 -6.37 -1.09
CA CYS A 141 -10.52 -7.46 -1.80
C CYS A 141 -10.25 -8.67 -0.91
N ARG A 142 -9.87 -9.77 -1.54
CA ARG A 142 -9.38 -10.99 -0.92
C ARG A 142 -7.95 -11.26 -1.38
N ILE A 143 -7.08 -11.61 -0.44
CA ILE A 143 -5.80 -12.24 -0.72
C ILE A 143 -5.94 -13.72 -0.38
N VAL A 144 -5.71 -14.59 -1.36
CA VAL A 144 -5.79 -16.05 -1.21
C VAL A 144 -4.40 -16.62 -1.38
N CYS A 145 -3.90 -17.30 -0.35
CA CYS A 145 -2.57 -17.89 -0.34
C CYS A 145 -2.65 -19.41 -0.40
N ASP A 146 -1.83 -20.02 -1.25
CA ASP A 146 -1.65 -21.47 -1.26
C ASP A 146 -1.04 -21.92 0.09
N ARG A 147 -1.60 -22.96 0.72
CA ARG A 147 -1.12 -23.46 2.02
C ARG A 147 0.12 -24.34 1.90
N ASN A 148 0.51 -24.69 0.68
CA ASN A 148 1.66 -25.54 0.37
C ASN A 148 2.66 -24.73 -0.47
N PRO A 149 3.97 -25.07 -0.42
CA PRO A 149 4.98 -24.43 -1.26
C PRO A 149 4.56 -24.41 -2.74
N PRO A 150 4.83 -23.32 -3.49
CA PRO A 150 5.63 -22.15 -3.10
C PRO A 150 4.83 -21.06 -2.32
N TYR A 151 3.64 -21.38 -1.82
CA TYR A 151 2.79 -20.45 -1.06
C TYR A 151 2.33 -19.21 -1.83
N THR A 152 2.01 -19.40 -3.12
CA THR A 152 1.58 -18.34 -4.03
C THR A 152 0.42 -17.53 -3.44
N ALA A 153 0.56 -16.20 -3.43
CA ALA A 153 -0.52 -15.28 -3.07
C ALA A 153 -1.21 -14.76 -4.32
N ARG A 154 -2.54 -14.76 -4.33
CA ARG A 154 -3.38 -14.25 -5.42
C ARG A 154 -4.37 -13.23 -4.88
N ILE A 155 -4.70 -12.21 -5.67
CA ILE A 155 -5.68 -11.19 -5.31
C ILE A 155 -6.98 -11.33 -6.11
N PHE A 156 -8.10 -11.08 -5.45
CA PHE A 156 -9.42 -11.05 -6.06
C PHE A 156 -10.17 -9.80 -5.61
N ALA A 157 -10.94 -9.18 -6.49
CA ALA A 157 -11.79 -8.07 -6.11
C ALA A 157 -12.97 -8.54 -5.25
N ALA A 158 -13.47 -7.61 -4.43
CA ALA A 158 -14.48 -7.82 -3.39
C ALA A 158 -14.06 -8.78 -2.26
N GLY A 159 -14.70 -8.62 -1.11
CA GLY A 159 -14.69 -9.60 -0.02
C GLY A 159 -16.11 -10.01 0.36
N PHE A 160 -16.24 -11.20 0.93
CA PHE A 160 -17.49 -11.71 1.47
C PHE A 160 -17.89 -10.93 2.72
N ASP A 161 -19.15 -10.53 2.77
CA ASP A 161 -19.73 -9.83 3.92
C ASP A 161 -20.03 -10.76 5.10
N SER A 162 -20.66 -10.24 6.15
CA SER A 162 -21.07 -11.01 7.34
C SER A 162 -22.11 -12.10 7.02
N SER A 163 -22.78 -12.02 5.86
CA SER A 163 -23.66 -13.06 5.32
C SER A 163 -22.91 -14.03 4.39
N LYS A 164 -21.57 -13.96 4.35
CA LYS A 164 -20.69 -14.76 3.48
C LYS A 164 -20.97 -14.56 2.00
N ASN A 165 -21.48 -13.39 1.61
CA ASN A 165 -21.88 -13.10 0.24
C ASN A 165 -21.07 -11.94 -0.35
N ILE A 166 -20.77 -12.02 -1.65
CA ILE A 166 -20.36 -10.88 -2.48
C ILE A 166 -21.56 -10.50 -3.35
N PHE A 167 -22.01 -9.26 -3.24
CA PHE A 167 -23.15 -8.75 -4.02
C PHE A 167 -22.69 -7.83 -5.16
N LEU A 168 -22.98 -8.25 -6.39
CA LEU A 168 -22.81 -7.46 -7.62
C LEU A 168 -24.19 -7.05 -8.13
N GLY A 169 -24.58 -5.81 -7.82
CA GLY A 169 -25.87 -5.26 -8.20
C GLY A 169 -26.03 -5.02 -9.70
N GLU A 170 -27.23 -4.59 -10.11
CA GLU A 170 -27.59 -4.37 -11.52
C GLU A 170 -26.62 -3.46 -12.26
N LYS A 171 -26.09 -2.44 -11.57
CA LYS A 171 -25.13 -1.50 -12.16
C LYS A 171 -23.75 -2.09 -12.40
N ALA A 172 -23.30 -3.07 -11.61
CA ALA A 172 -21.95 -3.61 -11.72
C ALA A 172 -21.70 -4.28 -13.08
N ALA A 173 -20.51 -4.09 -13.65
CA ALA A 173 -20.11 -4.80 -14.86
C ALA A 173 -20.02 -6.30 -14.59
N LYS A 174 -20.72 -7.11 -15.39
CA LYS A 174 -20.80 -8.57 -15.24
C LYS A 174 -21.02 -9.25 -16.58
N TRP A 175 -20.40 -10.40 -16.78
CA TRP A 175 -20.38 -11.12 -18.05
C TRP A 175 -20.06 -12.60 -17.82
N LYS A 176 -20.20 -13.41 -18.86
CA LYS A 176 -19.60 -14.73 -18.92
C LYS A 176 -18.21 -14.64 -19.56
N ASN A 177 -17.20 -15.19 -18.91
CA ASN A 177 -15.83 -15.25 -19.44
C ASN A 177 -15.77 -16.29 -20.59
N PRO A 178 -14.63 -16.42 -21.30
CA PRO A 178 -14.48 -17.40 -22.39
C PRO A 178 -14.78 -18.85 -21.99
N ASP A 179 -14.53 -19.21 -20.72
CA ASP A 179 -14.83 -20.53 -20.15
C ASP A 179 -16.32 -20.72 -19.78
N GLY A 180 -17.14 -19.69 -19.98
CA GLY A 180 -18.57 -19.71 -19.68
C GLY A 180 -18.94 -19.43 -18.22
N HIS A 181 -17.97 -19.16 -17.36
CA HIS A 181 -18.17 -18.79 -15.96
C HIS A 181 -18.59 -17.32 -15.81
N MET A 182 -19.46 -17.03 -14.84
CA MET A 182 -19.80 -15.65 -14.51
C MET A 182 -18.64 -14.95 -13.81
N ASP A 183 -18.40 -13.71 -14.21
CA ASP A 183 -17.44 -12.81 -13.58
C ASP A 183 -17.99 -11.38 -13.57
N GLY A 184 -17.32 -10.48 -12.85
CA GLY A 184 -17.68 -9.08 -12.79
C GLY A 184 -16.66 -8.20 -12.08
N LEU A 185 -16.90 -6.90 -12.14
CA LEU A 185 -16.10 -5.89 -11.46
C LEU A 185 -16.90 -5.25 -10.33
N THR A 186 -16.21 -4.90 -9.25
CA THR A 186 -16.80 -4.05 -8.20
C THR A 186 -17.02 -2.63 -8.73
N THR A 187 -17.87 -1.84 -8.08
CA THR A 187 -18.21 -0.48 -8.55
C THR A 187 -16.97 0.35 -8.83
N ASN A 188 -16.05 0.46 -7.86
CA ASN A 188 -14.84 1.27 -7.99
C ASN A 188 -13.63 0.48 -8.52
N GLY A 189 -13.68 -0.84 -8.55
CA GLY A 189 -12.55 -1.66 -9.00
C GLY A 189 -11.41 -1.76 -7.97
N VAL A 190 -10.68 -2.88 -8.04
CA VAL A 190 -9.41 -3.10 -7.32
C VAL A 190 -8.31 -3.09 -8.37
N LEU A 191 -7.35 -2.17 -8.24
CA LEU A 191 -6.27 -2.07 -9.21
C LEU A 191 -4.99 -2.70 -8.66
N VAL A 192 -4.19 -3.29 -9.54
CA VAL A 192 -2.90 -3.89 -9.20
C VAL A 192 -1.85 -3.43 -10.20
N MET A 193 -0.64 -3.15 -9.72
CA MET A 193 0.52 -2.89 -10.54
C MET A 193 1.70 -3.73 -10.05
N HIS A 194 2.29 -4.52 -10.94
CA HIS A 194 3.51 -5.28 -10.66
C HIS A 194 4.72 -4.49 -11.16
N PRO A 195 5.77 -4.28 -10.33
CA PRO A 195 7.00 -3.65 -10.80
C PRO A 195 7.69 -4.53 -11.84
N LYS A 196 8.28 -3.91 -12.85
CA LYS A 196 9.04 -4.62 -13.89
C LYS A 196 10.46 -4.88 -13.39
N GLY A 197 10.90 -6.13 -13.47
CA GLY A 197 12.23 -6.54 -13.01
C GLY A 197 12.30 -6.96 -11.54
N GLY A 198 11.16 -7.10 -10.86
CA GLY A 198 11.10 -7.38 -9.41
C GLY A 198 11.00 -6.10 -8.58
N PHE A 199 11.25 -6.20 -7.28
CA PHE A 199 11.35 -5.05 -6.36
C PHE A 199 12.78 -4.93 -5.83
N THR A 200 13.66 -4.54 -6.74
CA THR A 200 15.10 -4.30 -6.54
C THR A 200 15.47 -2.90 -6.99
N GLU A 201 16.75 -2.54 -6.87
CA GLU A 201 17.26 -1.24 -7.27
C GLU A 201 17.13 -0.92 -8.79
N GLU A 202 16.97 -1.94 -9.64
CA GLU A 202 16.75 -1.81 -11.08
C GLU A 202 15.27 -1.78 -11.49
N SER A 203 14.36 -1.81 -10.50
CA SER A 203 12.92 -1.87 -10.73
C SER A 203 12.43 -0.70 -11.58
N LYS A 204 11.49 -1.00 -12.47
CA LYS A 204 10.78 0.01 -13.26
C LYS A 204 9.28 -0.02 -12.97
N PRO A 205 8.57 1.11 -13.14
CA PRO A 205 7.12 1.13 -13.00
C PRO A 205 6.42 0.10 -13.89
N GLY A 206 5.41 -0.53 -13.31
CA GLY A 206 4.49 -1.42 -14.01
C GLY A 206 3.38 -0.69 -14.76
N VAL A 207 2.39 -1.46 -15.19
CA VAL A 207 1.13 -0.94 -15.71
C VAL A 207 0.02 -1.32 -14.74
N TRP A 208 -0.85 -0.37 -14.40
CA TRP A 208 -2.03 -0.66 -13.59
C TRP A 208 -3.04 -1.51 -14.36
N ARG A 209 -3.52 -2.55 -13.71
CA ARG A 209 -4.58 -3.45 -14.18
C ARG A 209 -5.73 -3.45 -13.20
N GLU A 210 -6.91 -3.77 -13.69
CA GLU A 210 -8.07 -4.01 -12.85
C GLU A 210 -8.26 -5.53 -12.66
N ILE A 211 -8.44 -5.95 -11.41
CA ILE A 211 -8.68 -7.34 -11.06
C ILE A 211 -10.18 -7.58 -10.91
N SER A 212 -10.68 -8.66 -11.50
CA SER A 212 -12.08 -9.04 -11.39
C SER A 212 -12.40 -9.78 -10.08
N VAL A 213 -13.68 -10.03 -9.84
CA VAL A 213 -14.15 -10.78 -8.68
C VAL A 213 -13.71 -12.25 -8.73
N CYS A 214 -13.55 -12.82 -9.93
CA CYS A 214 -13.01 -14.17 -10.14
C CYS A 214 -11.50 -14.21 -10.40
N GLY A 215 -10.81 -13.06 -10.42
CA GLY A 215 -9.35 -12.99 -10.47
C GLY A 215 -8.75 -12.86 -11.88
N ASP A 216 -9.57 -12.60 -12.89
CA ASP A 216 -9.10 -12.26 -14.23
C ASP A 216 -8.54 -10.83 -14.27
N VAL A 217 -7.59 -10.59 -15.19
CA VAL A 217 -6.87 -9.32 -15.31
C VAL A 217 -7.39 -8.53 -16.50
N TYR A 218 -7.76 -7.28 -16.26
CA TYR A 218 -8.25 -6.36 -17.29
C TYR A 218 -7.39 -5.10 -17.37
N THR A 219 -7.36 -4.48 -18.55
CA THR A 219 -6.90 -3.09 -18.66
C THR A 219 -7.80 -2.19 -17.80
N LEU A 220 -7.31 -1.00 -17.49
CA LEU A 220 -8.14 0.01 -16.84
C LEU A 220 -9.38 0.33 -17.68
N ARG A 221 -10.44 0.73 -16.99
CA ARG A 221 -11.59 1.41 -17.59
C ARG A 221 -11.16 2.80 -18.07
N GLU A 222 -12.00 3.44 -18.89
CA GLU A 222 -11.77 4.81 -19.34
C GLU A 222 -11.68 5.79 -18.16
N THR A 223 -12.58 5.65 -17.19
CA THR A 223 -12.53 6.36 -15.91
C THR A 223 -12.84 5.40 -14.77
N ARG A 224 -12.27 5.66 -13.58
CA ARG A 224 -12.57 4.91 -12.37
C ARG A 224 -14.09 4.93 -12.14
N SER A 225 -14.64 3.77 -11.83
CA SER A 225 -16.08 3.56 -11.63
C SER A 225 -16.98 3.62 -12.87
N ALA A 226 -16.41 3.76 -14.08
CA ALA A 226 -17.16 3.60 -15.33
C ALA A 226 -17.79 2.20 -15.44
N GLN A 227 -18.97 2.06 -16.05
CA GLN A 227 -19.63 0.76 -16.16
C GLN A 227 -19.02 -0.15 -17.22
N GLN A 228 -18.26 0.42 -18.15
CA GLN A 228 -17.57 -0.34 -19.18
C GLN A 228 -16.26 -0.90 -18.62
N ARG A 229 -16.13 -2.23 -18.64
CA ARG A 229 -14.86 -2.91 -18.33
C ARG A 229 -13.78 -2.59 -19.36
N GLY A 230 -12.52 -2.71 -18.95
CA GLY A 230 -11.39 -2.76 -19.87
C GLY A 230 -11.34 -4.06 -20.69
N LYS A 231 -10.25 -4.22 -21.44
CA LYS A 231 -9.97 -5.41 -22.25
C LYS A 231 -9.32 -6.50 -21.39
N LEU A 232 -9.65 -7.76 -21.63
CA LEU A 232 -9.00 -8.89 -20.98
C LEU A 232 -7.51 -8.92 -21.35
N VAL A 233 -6.65 -9.22 -20.38
CA VAL A 233 -5.20 -9.33 -20.54
C VAL A 233 -4.78 -10.76 -20.21
N GLU A 234 -4.85 -11.65 -21.19
CA GLU A 234 -4.67 -13.10 -21.01
C GLU A 234 -3.25 -13.52 -20.60
N ASN A 235 -2.26 -12.68 -20.86
CA ASN A 235 -0.86 -12.94 -20.56
C ASN A 235 -0.41 -12.43 -19.17
N GLU A 236 -1.32 -11.84 -18.40
CA GLU A 236 -1.07 -11.39 -17.02
C GLU A 236 -1.97 -12.17 -16.06
N THR A 237 -1.55 -12.28 -14.79
CA THR A 237 -2.29 -13.06 -13.77
C THR A 237 -2.50 -12.24 -12.52
N ASN A 238 -3.40 -12.68 -11.65
CA ASN A 238 -3.63 -12.08 -10.34
C ASN A 238 -2.64 -12.53 -9.24
N ILE A 239 -1.53 -13.16 -9.62
CA ILE A 239 -0.49 -13.58 -8.67
C ILE A 239 0.28 -12.35 -8.19
N LEU A 240 0.28 -12.13 -6.88
CA LEU A 240 1.02 -11.03 -6.26
C LEU A 240 2.51 -11.36 -6.23
N GLN A 241 3.28 -10.55 -6.94
CA GLN A 241 4.74 -10.55 -6.97
C GLN A 241 5.30 -9.63 -5.89
N ASP A 242 6.54 -9.86 -5.45
CA ASP A 242 7.19 -8.95 -4.52
C ASP A 242 7.18 -7.51 -5.04
N GLY A 243 6.71 -6.57 -4.22
CA GLY A 243 6.59 -5.17 -4.61
C GLY A 243 5.29 -4.80 -5.34
N SER A 244 4.33 -5.72 -5.49
CA SER A 244 3.04 -5.41 -6.11
C SER A 244 2.30 -4.32 -5.35
N LEU A 245 1.80 -3.31 -6.07
CA LEU A 245 0.92 -2.29 -5.51
C LEU A 245 -0.54 -2.67 -5.72
N ILE A 246 -1.37 -2.41 -4.73
CA ILE A 246 -2.80 -2.70 -4.73
C ILE A 246 -3.54 -1.42 -4.36
N ASP A 247 -4.33 -0.89 -5.28
CA ASP A 247 -5.15 0.30 -5.03
C ASP A 247 -6.61 -0.09 -4.72
N LEU A 248 -7.09 0.35 -3.56
CA LEU A 248 -8.43 0.08 -3.05
C LEU A 248 -9.38 1.27 -3.18
N CYS A 249 -9.07 2.21 -4.07
CA CYS A 249 -9.83 3.45 -4.29
C CYS A 249 -9.91 4.25 -2.99
N GLY A 250 -8.79 4.85 -2.56
CA GLY A 250 -8.69 5.66 -1.35
C GLY A 250 -7.46 5.33 -0.50
N ALA A 251 -6.92 4.13 -0.66
CA ALA A 251 -5.63 3.74 -0.09
C ALA A 251 -4.89 2.80 -1.05
N THR A 252 -3.57 2.95 -1.10
CA THR A 252 -2.68 2.04 -1.83
C THR A 252 -1.90 1.20 -0.83
N LEU A 253 -1.84 -0.10 -1.09
CA LEU A 253 -1.08 -1.08 -0.32
C LEU A 253 0.09 -1.59 -1.15
N LEU A 254 1.19 -1.90 -0.48
CA LEU A 254 2.31 -2.66 -1.00
C LEU A 254 2.22 -4.09 -0.50
N TRP A 255 2.33 -5.06 -1.41
CA TRP A 255 2.59 -6.45 -1.07
C TRP A 255 4.09 -6.72 -1.06
N ARG A 256 4.58 -7.26 0.06
CA ARG A 256 5.92 -7.83 0.19
C ARG A 256 5.79 -9.33 0.40
N THR A 257 6.48 -10.10 -0.42
CA THR A 257 6.62 -11.54 -0.21
C THR A 257 7.47 -11.82 1.03
N ALA A 258 7.32 -13.00 1.63
CA ALA A 258 8.18 -13.39 2.76
C ALA A 258 9.67 -13.35 2.38
N ASP A 259 10.01 -13.81 1.16
CA ASP A 259 11.38 -13.78 0.63
C ASP A 259 11.89 -12.34 0.40
N GLY A 260 11.08 -11.48 -0.21
CA GLY A 260 11.44 -10.07 -0.40
C GLY A 260 11.69 -9.34 0.92
N LEU A 261 10.94 -9.66 1.98
CA LEU A 261 11.15 -9.08 3.31
C LEU A 261 12.50 -9.48 3.94
N LEU A 262 13.09 -10.62 3.56
CA LEU A 262 14.40 -11.04 4.05
C LEU A 262 15.53 -10.18 3.46
N HIS A 263 15.31 -9.63 2.26
CA HIS A 263 16.28 -8.81 1.53
C HIS A 263 16.06 -7.29 1.72
N THR A 264 14.97 -6.91 2.36
CA THR A 264 14.68 -5.51 2.73
C THR A 264 15.59 -5.07 3.90
N PRO A 265 16.04 -3.79 3.94
CA PRO A 265 16.73 -3.27 5.11
C PRO A 265 15.90 -3.46 6.39
N THR A 266 16.55 -3.65 7.53
CA THR A 266 15.84 -3.75 8.81
C THR A 266 15.63 -2.37 9.43
N GLN A 267 14.71 -2.24 10.39
CA GLN A 267 14.58 -1.01 11.19
C GLN A 267 15.89 -0.64 11.90
N LYS A 268 16.66 -1.64 12.34
CA LYS A 268 17.99 -1.42 12.94
C LYS A 268 18.99 -0.85 11.94
N HIS A 269 18.92 -1.28 10.68
CA HIS A 269 19.75 -0.75 9.60
C HIS A 269 19.44 0.72 9.31
N ILE A 270 18.15 1.08 9.20
CA ILE A 270 17.73 2.48 8.99
C ILE A 270 18.18 3.36 10.17
N GLU A 271 18.06 2.87 11.40
CA GLU A 271 18.55 3.56 12.59
C GLU A 271 20.08 3.70 12.60
N ALA A 272 20.83 2.70 12.14
CA ALA A 272 22.28 2.80 12.00
C ALA A 272 22.69 3.87 10.98
N LEU A 273 22.06 3.90 9.80
CA LEU A 273 22.28 4.93 8.78
C LEU A 273 21.99 6.34 9.32
N ARG A 274 20.95 6.50 10.14
CA ARG A 274 20.67 7.76 10.83
C ARG A 274 21.81 8.16 11.77
N GLN A 275 22.29 7.22 12.58
CA GLN A 275 23.38 7.46 13.52
C GLN A 275 24.68 7.84 12.79
N GLU A 276 24.97 7.20 11.65
CA GLU A 276 26.13 7.54 10.80
C GLU A 276 26.06 9.00 10.30
N ILE A 277 24.91 9.45 9.80
CA ILE A 277 24.74 10.86 9.38
C ILE A 277 24.98 11.81 10.55
N ASN A 278 24.39 11.52 11.71
CA ASN A 278 24.55 12.37 12.88
C ASN A 278 26.00 12.37 13.40
N ALA A 279 26.70 11.24 13.31
CA ALA A 279 28.10 11.10 13.68
C ALA A 279 29.04 11.88 12.73
N ALA A 280 28.64 12.10 11.47
CA ALA A 280 29.33 13.00 10.55
C ALA A 280 29.22 14.48 10.94
N ARG A 281 28.40 14.82 11.95
CA ARG A 281 28.21 16.17 12.49
C ARG A 281 27.99 17.23 11.40
N PRO A 282 26.94 17.08 10.56
CA PRO A 282 26.64 18.07 9.53
C PRO A 282 26.42 19.46 10.14
N GLN A 283 26.94 20.50 9.50
CA GLN A 283 26.82 21.88 10.01
C GLN A 283 25.77 22.67 9.25
N CYS A 284 25.06 23.55 9.95
CA CYS A 284 24.28 24.60 9.32
C CYS A 284 25.24 25.67 8.75
N PRO A 285 25.21 25.95 7.44
CA PRO A 285 26.15 26.89 6.82
C PRO A 285 26.08 28.32 7.41
N VAL A 286 24.90 28.72 7.89
CA VAL A 286 24.65 30.08 8.40
C VAL A 286 24.55 30.12 9.93
N GLY A 287 23.89 29.13 10.53
CA GLY A 287 23.69 29.05 11.97
C GLY A 287 24.89 28.51 12.75
N LEU A 288 25.86 27.89 12.06
CA LEU A 288 27.07 27.28 12.64
C LEU A 288 26.78 26.27 13.76
N ASN A 289 25.57 25.71 13.78
CA ASN A 289 25.16 24.65 14.69
C ASN A 289 25.19 23.29 14.00
N THR A 290 25.54 22.26 14.78
CA THR A 290 25.50 20.87 14.31
C THR A 290 24.05 20.40 14.20
N LEU A 291 23.70 19.88 13.03
CA LEU A 291 22.40 19.33 12.70
C LEU A 291 22.34 17.84 13.06
N ALA A 292 21.15 17.36 13.39
CA ALA A 292 20.93 15.95 13.71
C ALA A 292 19.51 15.53 13.37
N PHE A 293 19.35 14.41 12.68
CA PHE A 293 18.05 13.79 12.48
C PHE A 293 17.47 13.28 13.81
N PRO A 294 16.17 13.52 14.08
CA PRO A 294 15.50 13.02 15.27
C PRO A 294 15.44 11.48 15.26
N SER A 295 15.27 10.89 16.44
CA SER A 295 15.05 9.43 16.54
C SER A 295 13.76 9.02 15.82
N ILE A 296 13.77 7.83 15.19
CA ILE A 296 12.64 7.25 14.44
C ILE A 296 11.33 7.19 15.27
N ASN A 297 11.44 7.12 16.59
CA ASN A 297 10.28 7.06 17.50
C ASN A 297 9.61 8.41 17.77
N ARG A 298 10.26 9.53 17.42
CA ARG A 298 9.70 10.88 17.55
C ARG A 298 9.11 11.30 16.21
N LYS A 299 7.79 11.29 16.13
CA LYS A 299 7.02 11.69 14.95
C LYS A 299 6.45 13.08 15.16
N ASP A 300 6.41 13.85 14.08
CA ASP A 300 5.56 15.05 13.92
C ASP A 300 5.92 16.30 14.76
N VAL A 301 7.03 16.29 15.51
CA VAL A 301 7.56 17.48 16.20
C VAL A 301 8.92 17.83 15.63
N VAL A 302 9.03 19.04 15.06
CA VAL A 302 10.31 19.54 14.54
C VAL A 302 11.23 19.88 15.71
N GLU A 303 12.41 19.27 15.73
CA GLU A 303 13.45 19.58 16.72
C GLU A 303 14.32 20.77 16.26
N GLU A 304 14.85 21.55 17.21
CA GLU A 304 15.66 22.74 16.92
C GLU A 304 16.87 22.45 16.02
N LYS A 305 17.50 21.27 16.18
CA LYS A 305 18.68 20.83 15.42
C LYS A 305 18.33 19.99 14.19
N GLN A 306 17.04 19.81 13.89
CA GLN A 306 16.62 19.01 12.75
C GLN A 306 17.12 19.64 11.45
N PRO A 307 17.64 18.84 10.50
CA PRO A 307 17.97 19.33 9.18
C PRO A 307 16.72 19.82 8.44
N TRP A 308 16.85 20.95 7.78
CA TRP A 308 15.92 21.50 6.79
C TRP A 308 16.62 21.60 5.45
N ALA A 309 15.88 21.59 4.34
CA ALA A 309 16.50 21.70 3.02
C ALA A 309 15.69 22.59 2.08
N TYR A 310 16.43 23.24 1.19
CA TYR A 310 15.90 23.89 0.00
C TYR A 310 15.73 22.83 -1.10
N LEU A 311 14.50 22.38 -1.33
CA LEU A 311 14.27 21.20 -2.18
C LEU A 311 14.51 21.44 -3.68
N SER A 312 14.58 22.70 -4.12
CA SER A 312 14.98 23.04 -5.50
C SER A 312 16.48 22.91 -5.77
N CYS A 313 17.34 22.86 -4.74
CA CYS A 313 18.79 22.78 -4.93
C CYS A 313 19.51 21.77 -4.02
N GLY A 314 18.83 21.21 -3.02
CA GLY A 314 19.35 20.17 -2.13
C GLY A 314 20.21 20.68 -0.97
N HIS A 315 20.51 21.97 -0.89
CA HIS A 315 21.31 22.52 0.22
C HIS A 315 20.60 22.35 1.56
N VAL A 316 21.30 21.74 2.51
CA VAL A 316 20.80 21.47 3.86
C VAL A 316 21.22 22.57 4.83
N HIS A 317 20.28 23.01 5.65
CA HIS A 317 20.41 24.05 6.66
C HIS A 317 19.74 23.63 7.98
N GLY A 318 19.97 24.39 9.05
CA GLY A 318 19.09 24.39 10.22
C GLY A 318 17.95 25.39 10.03
N TYR A 319 16.86 25.24 10.79
CA TYR A 319 15.71 26.15 10.70
C TYR A 319 16.12 27.63 10.80
N HIS A 320 15.48 28.46 9.98
CA HIS A 320 15.55 29.91 10.07
C HIS A 320 14.18 30.51 9.68
N ASN A 321 14.01 31.82 9.79
CA ASN A 321 12.75 32.52 9.47
C ASN A 321 12.92 33.69 8.48
N TRP A 322 14.12 33.88 7.91
CA TRP A 322 14.41 34.88 6.89
C TRP A 322 14.41 34.28 5.47
N GLY A 323 14.49 35.13 4.44
CA GLY A 323 14.63 34.72 3.04
C GLY A 323 13.32 34.42 2.30
N HIS A 324 12.18 34.84 2.85
CA HIS A 324 10.87 34.76 2.20
C HIS A 324 10.80 35.73 1.00
N ARG A 325 10.33 35.25 -0.17
CA ARG A 325 10.18 36.08 -1.38
C ARG A 325 8.73 36.49 -1.73
N SER A 326 7.71 36.04 -1.00
CA SER A 326 6.33 36.54 -1.11
C SER A 326 5.45 36.12 0.09
N ASP A 327 4.36 36.86 0.34
CA ASP A 327 3.30 36.52 1.31
C ASP A 327 2.27 35.51 0.75
N THR A 328 2.44 35.05 -0.49
CA THR A 328 1.38 34.36 -1.26
C THR A 328 1.62 32.87 -1.52
N GLU A 329 2.85 32.37 -1.42
CA GLU A 329 3.14 30.93 -1.60
C GLU A 329 3.82 30.36 -0.35
N ALA A 330 3.11 29.44 0.31
CA ALA A 330 3.52 28.90 1.61
C ALA A 330 4.90 28.20 1.50
N ASN A 331 5.89 28.75 2.22
CA ASN A 331 7.24 28.21 2.45
C ASN A 331 8.25 28.23 1.28
N GLU A 332 8.08 29.07 0.27
CA GLU A 332 9.20 29.33 -0.66
C GLU A 332 10.24 30.28 -0.06
N ARG A 333 11.53 29.91 -0.22
CA ARG A 333 12.65 30.72 0.27
C ARG A 333 13.82 30.70 -0.69
N GLU A 334 14.59 31.78 -0.66
CA GLU A 334 15.86 31.88 -1.38
C GLU A 334 16.99 31.18 -0.61
N CYS A 335 17.68 30.26 -1.28
CA CYS A 335 18.84 29.58 -0.72
C CYS A 335 20.02 30.55 -0.57
N PRO A 336 20.61 30.72 0.63
CA PRO A 336 21.75 31.62 0.83
C PRO A 336 23.02 31.15 0.12
N MET A 337 23.13 29.85 -0.20
CA MET A 337 24.32 29.27 -0.84
C MET A 337 24.34 29.50 -2.34
N CYS A 338 23.20 29.31 -3.02
CA CYS A 338 23.14 29.32 -4.48
C CYS A 338 22.05 30.22 -5.07
N ARG A 339 21.31 30.97 -4.23
CA ARG A 339 20.25 31.92 -4.63
C ARG A 339 19.02 31.28 -5.31
N THR A 340 18.98 29.95 -5.44
CA THR A 340 17.83 29.21 -5.95
C THR A 340 16.64 29.36 -4.99
N VAL A 341 15.47 29.68 -5.54
CA VAL A 341 14.23 29.81 -4.79
C VAL A 341 13.47 28.48 -4.85
N GLY A 342 12.87 28.08 -3.73
CA GLY A 342 11.97 26.94 -3.70
C GLY A 342 11.53 26.53 -2.30
N PRO A 343 10.86 25.37 -2.19
CA PRO A 343 10.33 24.88 -0.93
C PRO A 343 11.44 24.69 0.11
N TYR A 344 11.24 25.27 1.29
CA TYR A 344 12.11 25.10 2.45
C TYR A 344 11.39 24.34 3.55
N VAL A 345 11.78 23.08 3.77
CA VAL A 345 11.03 22.14 4.64
C VAL A 345 11.94 21.36 5.58
N PRO A 346 11.42 20.89 6.74
CA PRO A 346 12.14 19.96 7.59
C PRO A 346 12.33 18.62 6.88
N LEU A 347 13.48 17.96 7.13
CA LEU A 347 13.78 16.65 6.61
C LEU A 347 13.40 15.54 7.59
N TRP A 348 12.80 14.46 7.06
CA TRP A 348 12.34 13.31 7.84
C TRP A 348 12.85 12.03 7.22
N LEU A 349 13.40 11.10 7.99
CA LEU A 349 13.80 9.81 7.43
C LEU A 349 12.56 8.97 7.05
N GLY A 350 12.66 8.28 5.93
CA GLY A 350 11.76 7.19 5.56
C GLY A 350 12.00 6.00 6.48
N CYS A 351 11.08 5.74 7.39
CA CYS A 351 11.18 4.71 8.42
C CYS A 351 10.51 3.40 8.01
N GLU A 352 9.59 3.40 7.05
CA GLU A 352 8.99 2.14 6.59
C GLU A 352 9.95 1.38 5.67
N ALA A 353 10.62 0.38 6.24
CA ALA A 353 11.60 -0.43 5.56
C ALA A 353 11.06 -1.13 4.30
N GLY A 354 9.79 -1.56 4.31
CA GLY A 354 9.18 -2.24 3.16
C GLY A 354 9.16 -1.42 1.87
N PHE A 355 9.36 -0.09 1.94
CA PHE A 355 9.41 0.78 0.77
C PHE A 355 10.80 0.87 0.13
N TYR A 356 11.84 0.33 0.76
CA TYR A 356 13.20 0.42 0.22
C TYR A 356 13.47 -0.69 -0.81
N VAL A 357 14.06 -0.28 -1.94
CA VAL A 357 14.51 -1.20 -3.00
C VAL A 357 15.99 -1.57 -2.88
N ASP A 358 16.70 -0.92 -1.95
CA ASP A 358 18.12 -1.10 -1.65
C ASP A 358 18.41 -0.76 -0.17
N ALA A 359 19.65 -0.98 0.27
CA ALA A 359 20.10 -0.68 1.63
C ALA A 359 21.06 0.53 1.69
N GLY A 360 21.07 1.39 0.67
CA GLY A 360 21.98 2.51 0.54
C GLY A 360 21.74 3.67 1.52
N PRO A 361 22.68 4.61 1.63
CA PRO A 361 22.60 5.74 2.56
C PRO A 361 21.49 6.73 2.16
N PRO A 362 20.81 7.38 3.12
CA PRO A 362 19.68 8.25 2.85
C PRO A 362 20.17 9.64 2.40
N THR A 363 20.43 9.73 1.09
CA THR A 363 21.08 10.87 0.43
C THR A 363 20.13 11.74 -0.38
N HIS A 364 18.87 11.32 -0.55
CA HIS A 364 17.90 11.99 -1.40
C HIS A 364 16.59 12.25 -0.66
N ALA A 365 15.99 13.41 -0.93
CA ALA A 365 14.70 13.81 -0.36
C ALA A 365 13.63 13.92 -1.44
N PHE A 366 12.39 13.54 -1.11
CA PHE A 366 11.22 13.78 -1.95
C PHE A 366 10.78 15.24 -1.90
N SER A 367 10.36 15.78 -3.04
CA SER A 367 9.80 17.12 -3.16
C SER A 367 8.29 17.07 -3.37
N PRO A 368 7.47 17.83 -2.61
CA PRO A 368 7.88 18.90 -1.68
C PRO A 368 8.00 18.48 -0.21
N CYS A 369 7.84 17.19 0.13
CA CYS A 369 7.60 16.79 1.53
C CYS A 369 8.84 16.58 2.41
N GLY A 370 10.06 16.54 1.85
CA GLY A 370 11.29 16.41 2.62
C GLY A 370 11.56 15.02 3.21
N HIS A 371 10.80 13.99 2.82
CA HIS A 371 11.10 12.62 3.25
C HIS A 371 12.39 12.10 2.58
N VAL A 372 13.32 11.59 3.37
CA VAL A 372 14.67 11.21 2.98
C VAL A 372 14.80 9.70 2.94
N CYS A 373 15.36 9.18 1.84
CA CYS A 373 15.72 7.78 1.67
C CYS A 373 16.93 7.67 0.73
N SER A 374 17.31 6.45 0.36
CA SER A 374 18.39 6.22 -0.60
C SER A 374 18.05 6.78 -1.98
N GLU A 375 19.09 7.03 -2.78
CA GLU A 375 18.93 7.49 -4.17
C GLU A 375 18.04 6.56 -5.00
N LYS A 376 18.28 5.25 -4.90
CA LYS A 376 17.60 4.25 -5.74
C LYS A 376 16.13 4.12 -5.34
N SER A 377 15.83 4.15 -4.04
CA SER A 377 14.45 4.19 -3.53
C SER A 377 13.73 5.47 -3.92
N ALA A 378 14.38 6.64 -3.78
CA ALA A 378 13.80 7.91 -4.19
C ALA A 378 13.46 7.93 -5.69
N LYS A 379 14.41 7.53 -6.53
CA LYS A 379 14.23 7.45 -7.99
C LYS A 379 13.12 6.49 -8.39
N TYR A 380 13.05 5.30 -7.79
CA TYR A 380 11.99 4.33 -8.06
C TYR A 380 10.61 4.93 -7.79
N TRP A 381 10.35 5.38 -6.56
CA TRP A 381 9.04 5.91 -6.16
C TRP A 381 8.66 7.20 -6.88
N SER A 382 9.63 8.03 -7.27
CA SER A 382 9.39 9.26 -8.04
C SER A 382 8.80 9.02 -9.43
N GLN A 383 8.88 7.79 -9.94
CA GLN A 383 8.37 7.39 -11.24
C GLN A 383 7.08 6.57 -11.16
N ILE A 384 6.63 6.19 -9.96
CA ILE A 384 5.45 5.33 -9.80
C ILE A 384 4.17 6.16 -9.92
N PRO A 385 3.35 5.94 -10.96
CA PRO A 385 2.14 6.72 -11.16
C PRO A 385 1.03 6.16 -10.25
N LEU A 386 0.80 6.73 -9.07
CA LEU A 386 -0.25 6.25 -8.16
C LEU A 386 -1.64 6.78 -8.57
N PRO A 387 -2.72 5.99 -8.48
CA PRO A 387 -4.07 6.44 -8.81
C PRO A 387 -4.50 7.65 -7.97
N HIS A 388 -5.03 8.68 -8.63
CA HIS A 388 -5.52 9.89 -8.00
C HIS A 388 -6.86 10.31 -8.61
N GLY A 389 -7.90 10.42 -7.78
CA GLY A 389 -9.25 10.71 -8.25
C GLY A 389 -9.76 9.66 -9.23
N THR A 390 -10.46 10.09 -10.27
CA THR A 390 -11.15 9.17 -11.21
C THR A 390 -10.38 8.88 -12.49
N HIS A 391 -9.37 9.67 -12.84
CA HIS A 391 -8.70 9.56 -14.15
C HIS A 391 -7.21 9.93 -14.13
N ALA A 392 -6.70 10.43 -13.00
CA ALA A 392 -5.32 10.92 -12.93
C ALA A 392 -4.42 9.90 -12.24
N PHE A 393 -3.14 9.95 -12.57
CA PHE A 393 -2.10 9.19 -11.91
C PHE A 393 -0.90 10.09 -11.66
N HIS A 394 -0.43 10.14 -10.43
CA HIS A 394 0.69 11.01 -10.05
C HIS A 394 1.65 10.26 -9.12
N PRO A 395 2.97 10.49 -9.25
CA PRO A 395 3.90 10.09 -8.22
C PRO A 395 3.55 10.74 -6.89
N ALA A 396 3.64 9.96 -5.81
CA ALA A 396 3.50 10.45 -4.45
C ALA A 396 4.60 9.85 -3.57
N CYS A 397 4.96 10.56 -2.51
CA CYS A 397 5.88 10.04 -1.51
C CYS A 397 5.27 8.78 -0.86
N PRO A 398 5.95 7.61 -0.86
CA PRO A 398 5.41 6.40 -0.25
C PRO A 398 5.27 6.53 1.27
N PHE A 399 6.02 7.44 1.89
CA PHE A 399 6.04 7.64 3.33
C PHE A 399 4.90 8.52 3.85
N CYS A 400 4.43 9.53 3.09
CA CYS A 400 3.38 10.46 3.55
C CYS A 400 2.25 10.72 2.55
N ALA A 401 2.27 10.06 1.39
CA ALA A 401 1.30 10.22 0.30
C ALA A 401 1.15 11.65 -0.26
N THR A 402 2.04 12.59 0.13
CA THR A 402 2.13 13.90 -0.53
C THR A 402 2.49 13.68 -1.99
N GLN A 403 1.66 14.23 -2.88
CA GLN A 403 1.92 14.24 -4.32
C GLN A 403 3.28 14.89 -4.59
N LEU A 404 4.11 14.22 -5.37
CA LEU A 404 5.43 14.75 -5.73
C LEU A 404 5.26 15.80 -6.83
N SER A 405 6.02 16.89 -6.68
CA SER A 405 6.03 18.00 -7.63
C SER A 405 7.42 18.61 -7.71
N GLY A 406 7.77 19.10 -8.90
CA GLY A 406 9.08 19.67 -9.24
C GLY A 406 9.70 19.00 -10.47
N GLU A 407 10.82 19.54 -10.95
CA GLU A 407 11.49 19.08 -12.17
C GLU A 407 11.99 17.62 -12.07
N HIS A 408 12.35 17.17 -10.87
CA HIS A 408 12.92 15.84 -10.64
C HIS A 408 12.21 14.99 -9.57
N ASN A 409 11.12 15.47 -8.95
CA ASN A 409 10.33 14.83 -7.87
C ASN A 409 11.11 14.41 -6.60
N CYS A 410 12.43 14.35 -6.67
CA CYS A 410 13.37 14.12 -5.59
C CYS A 410 14.67 14.91 -5.87
N VAL A 411 15.45 15.17 -4.82
CA VAL A 411 16.67 15.97 -4.88
C VAL A 411 17.77 15.34 -4.04
N LYS A 412 19.01 15.39 -4.53
CA LYS A 412 20.20 14.99 -3.75
C LYS A 412 20.47 16.01 -2.66
N LEU A 413 20.63 15.55 -1.43
CA LEU A 413 20.94 16.42 -0.30
C LEU A 413 22.42 16.77 -0.26
N ILE A 414 22.71 18.03 0.03
CA ILE A 414 24.05 18.60 0.12
C ILE A 414 24.24 19.11 1.56
N PHE A 415 24.87 18.27 2.38
CA PHE A 415 25.28 18.62 3.74
C PHE A 415 26.61 19.37 3.73
N GLN A 416 26.80 20.33 4.63
CA GLN A 416 28.11 20.89 4.92
C GLN A 416 28.80 20.07 6.00
N GLY A 417 30.09 19.80 5.80
CA GLY A 417 30.93 19.16 6.81
C GLY A 417 31.32 20.12 7.94
N PRO A 418 32.02 19.62 8.96
CA PRO A 418 32.71 20.45 9.93
C PRO A 418 33.63 21.45 9.22
N ILE A 419 33.64 22.69 9.69
CA ILE A 419 34.69 23.65 9.33
C ILE A 419 35.88 23.31 10.24
N ASP A 420 37.03 22.98 9.66
CA ASP A 420 38.26 22.62 10.37
C ASP A 420 38.73 23.72 11.35
#